data_AF-A3ZST9-F1
#
_entry.id   AF-A3ZST9-F1
#
_cell.length_a   1.000
_cell.length_b   1.000
_cell.length_c   1.000
_cell.angle_alpha   90.00
_cell.angle_beta   90.00
_cell.angle_gamma   90.00
#
_symmetry.space_group_name_H-M   'P 1'
#
loop_
_entity.id
_entity.type
_entity.pdbx_description
1 polymer ?
#
loop_
_entity_poly.entity_id
_entity_poly.type
_entity_poly.pdbx_seq_one_letter_code
_entity_poly.pdbx_strand_id
1 'polypeptide(L)'
;MDAWIEASIALVTLTALEIVLGIDNIVFIAIVSGRLPESERPKARKVGLLAALGMRILLLLTISWVMKATFPLFSWTDLGIQLNYLIEHEELNHVSIKDLILFFGGLFLIWKSVHEIHEKLEHEPHEESDTPKEAITFGGVITQIVLLDIIFSLDSVITAVGMVKGDIGGVIPGIYVMIAAVIAAVAVMITFANPISNFVERHPTLKMLALSFLILIGVMLVAEGTGAHFDKGYVYFAMAFALVVEMLNLRMKTVSRKPIEKQ
;
A
#
# COMPACT_ATOMS: atom_id res chain seq x y z
N MET A 1 -33.36 -2.38 12.43
CA MET A 1 -32.30 -3.34 12.09
C MET A 1 -31.37 -3.36 13.28
N ASP A 2 -31.05 -4.53 13.84
CA ASP A 2 -30.30 -4.58 15.11
C ASP A 2 -28.92 -3.96 14.90
N ALA A 3 -28.51 -3.02 15.77
CA ALA A 3 -27.22 -2.32 15.67
C ALA A 3 -26.03 -3.29 15.52
N TRP A 4 -26.15 -4.49 16.10
CA TRP A 4 -25.18 -5.57 15.98
C TRP A 4 -25.09 -6.16 14.57
N ILE A 5 -26.19 -6.25 13.83
CA ILE A 5 -26.20 -6.71 12.44
C ILE A 5 -25.48 -5.68 11.57
N GLU A 6 -25.80 -4.39 11.72
CA GLU A 6 -25.14 -3.31 10.99
C GLU A 6 -23.63 -3.26 11.28
N ALA A 7 -23.26 -3.36 12.55
CA ALA A 7 -21.85 -3.39 12.96
C ALA A 7 -21.11 -4.61 12.42
N SER A 8 -21.76 -5.77 12.36
CA SER A 8 -21.17 -6.99 11.78
C SER A 8 -20.96 -6.87 10.28
N ILE A 9 -21.93 -6.30 9.56
CA ILE A 9 -21.81 -6.04 8.11
C ILE A 9 -20.65 -5.06 7.87
N ALA A 10 -20.63 -3.94 8.60
CA ALA A 10 -19.56 -2.96 8.51
C ALA A 10 -18.19 -3.58 8.83
N LEU A 11 -18.08 -4.37 9.88
CA LEU A 11 -16.85 -5.08 10.26
C LEU A 11 -16.35 -5.97 9.12
N VAL A 12 -17.22 -6.78 8.53
CA VAL A 12 -16.87 -7.68 7.42
C VAL A 12 -16.46 -6.88 6.19
N THR A 13 -17.22 -5.85 5.81
CA THR A 13 -16.91 -5.01 4.66
C THR A 13 -15.58 -4.27 4.83
N LEU A 14 -15.34 -3.66 5.99
CA LEU A 14 -14.09 -2.96 6.27
C LEU A 14 -12.92 -3.92 6.33
N THR A 15 -13.08 -5.09 6.96
CA THR A 15 -12.03 -6.11 7.00
C THR A 15 -11.69 -6.58 5.59
N ALA A 16 -12.69 -6.81 4.74
CA ALA A 16 -12.48 -7.19 3.35
C ALA A 16 -11.76 -6.10 2.55
N LEU A 17 -12.17 -4.83 2.70
CA LEU A 17 -11.49 -3.70 2.08
C LEU A 17 -10.04 -3.60 2.56
N GLU A 18 -9.80 -3.67 3.87
CA GLU A 18 -8.45 -3.61 4.43
C GLU A 18 -7.55 -4.76 3.98
N ILE A 19 -8.11 -5.96 3.77
CA ILE A 19 -7.36 -7.09 3.20
C ILE A 19 -7.02 -6.82 1.73
N VAL A 20 -8.01 -6.40 0.92
CA VAL A 20 -7.80 -6.14 -0.52
C VAL A 20 -6.76 -5.04 -0.72
N LEU A 21 -6.89 -3.94 0.03
CA LEU A 21 -5.94 -2.82 0.03
C LEU A 21 -4.59 -3.20 0.66
N GLY A 22 -4.59 -4.13 1.62
CA GLY A 22 -3.40 -4.57 2.36
C GLY A 22 -2.54 -5.61 1.64
N ILE A 23 -3.02 -6.23 0.55
CA ILE A 23 -2.23 -7.19 -0.24
C ILE A 23 -0.94 -6.53 -0.75
N ASP A 24 -1.04 -5.32 -1.28
CA ASP A 24 0.12 -4.58 -1.79
C ASP A 24 1.13 -4.28 -0.68
N ASN A 25 0.65 -4.00 0.55
CA ASN A 25 1.49 -3.78 1.73
C ASN A 25 2.25 -5.06 2.13
N ILE A 26 1.62 -6.25 2.08
CA ILE A 26 2.32 -7.52 2.37
C ILE A 26 3.41 -7.79 1.33
N VAL A 27 3.09 -7.59 0.05
CA VAL A 27 4.05 -7.83 -1.03
C VAL A 27 5.22 -6.85 -0.94
N PHE A 28 4.97 -5.60 -0.56
CA PHE A 28 6.01 -4.63 -0.28
C PHE A 28 6.91 -5.08 0.89
N ILE A 29 6.31 -5.48 2.00
CA ILE A 29 7.03 -6.01 3.17
C ILE A 29 7.90 -7.21 2.77
N ALA A 30 7.38 -8.10 1.92
CA ALA A 30 8.14 -9.23 1.38
C ALA A 30 9.37 -8.77 0.57
N ILE A 31 9.23 -7.76 -0.28
CA ILE A 31 10.32 -7.22 -1.10
C ILE A 31 11.42 -6.60 -0.23
N VAL A 32 11.07 -5.76 0.73
CA VAL A 32 12.06 -5.07 1.57
C VAL A 32 12.72 -6.02 2.56
N SER A 33 11.92 -6.88 3.22
CA SER A 33 12.48 -7.88 4.13
C SER A 33 13.36 -8.91 3.43
N GLY A 34 13.14 -9.15 2.12
CA GLY A 34 13.99 -10.01 1.28
C GLY A 34 15.45 -9.59 1.21
N ARG A 35 15.77 -8.33 1.57
CA ARG A 35 17.14 -7.81 1.60
C ARG A 35 17.91 -8.17 2.89
N LEU A 36 17.21 -8.66 3.91
CA LEU A 36 17.83 -9.14 5.15
C LEU A 36 18.33 -10.59 4.99
N PRO A 37 19.24 -11.04 5.87
CA PRO A 37 19.60 -12.45 5.98
C PRO A 37 18.36 -13.32 6.14
N GLU A 38 18.36 -14.53 5.55
CA GLU A 38 17.18 -15.43 5.52
C GLU A 38 16.61 -15.72 6.91
N SER A 39 17.47 -15.77 7.93
CA SER A 39 17.11 -15.98 9.33
C SER A 39 16.30 -14.82 9.95
N GLU A 40 16.45 -13.61 9.43
CA GLU A 40 15.77 -12.41 9.96
C GLU A 40 14.47 -12.06 9.23
N ARG A 41 14.31 -12.49 7.97
CA ARG A 41 13.15 -12.10 7.13
C ARG A 41 11.80 -12.40 7.77
N PRO A 42 11.52 -13.61 8.31
CA PRO A 42 10.23 -13.90 8.92
C PRO A 42 9.93 -13.00 10.13
N LYS A 43 10.98 -12.68 10.91
CA LYS A 43 10.87 -11.78 12.06
C LYS A 43 10.62 -10.34 11.59
N ALA A 44 11.33 -9.87 10.57
CA ALA A 44 11.13 -8.55 9.99
C ALA A 44 9.71 -8.37 9.45
N ARG A 45 9.16 -9.37 8.75
CA ARG A 45 7.78 -9.36 8.26
C ARG A 45 6.77 -9.24 9.41
N LYS A 46 6.91 -10.07 10.44
CA LYS A 46 5.99 -10.08 11.60
C LYS A 46 6.08 -8.77 12.39
N VAL A 47 7.30 -8.31 12.70
CA VAL A 47 7.52 -7.06 13.44
C VAL A 47 7.05 -5.86 12.62
N GLY A 48 7.33 -5.85 11.32
CA GLY A 48 6.87 -4.81 10.39
C GLY A 48 5.34 -4.73 10.33
N LEU A 49 4.65 -5.86 10.21
CA LEU A 49 3.18 -5.91 10.23
C LEU A 49 2.57 -5.45 11.56
N LEU A 50 3.19 -5.81 12.69
CA LEU A 50 2.74 -5.35 14.01
C LEU A 50 3.01 -3.84 14.21
N ALA A 51 4.14 -3.34 13.72
CA ALA A 51 4.45 -1.91 13.76
C ALA A 51 3.48 -1.10 12.89
N ALA A 52 3.19 -1.59 11.67
CA ALA A 52 2.18 -1.03 10.77
C ALA A 52 0.78 -1.02 11.44
N LEU A 53 0.36 -2.12 12.06
CA LEU A 53 -0.88 -2.17 12.83
C LEU A 53 -0.93 -1.12 13.94
N GLY A 54 0.15 -1.00 14.72
CA GLY A 54 0.27 0.01 15.76
C GLY A 54 0.12 1.42 15.21
N MET A 55 0.77 1.71 14.07
CA MET A 55 0.67 3.00 13.39
C MET A 55 -0.75 3.27 12.86
N ARG A 56 -1.41 2.28 12.26
CA ARG A 56 -2.81 2.41 11.81
C ARG A 56 -3.76 2.68 12.96
N ILE A 57 -3.63 1.97 14.08
CA ILE A 57 -4.43 2.23 15.27
C ILE A 57 -4.16 3.66 15.78
N LEU A 58 -2.90 4.10 15.79
CA LEU A 58 -2.55 5.46 16.19
C LEU A 58 -3.20 6.52 15.26
N LEU A 59 -3.19 6.31 13.95
CA LEU A 59 -3.87 7.18 12.98
C LEU A 59 -5.39 7.22 13.20
N LEU A 60 -6.01 6.06 13.49
CA LEU A 60 -7.43 5.99 13.82
C LEU A 60 -7.77 6.71 15.13
N LEU A 61 -6.95 6.55 16.16
CA LEU A 61 -7.15 7.24 17.44
C LEU A 61 -6.92 8.76 17.32
N THR A 62 -6.05 9.16 16.39
CA THR A 62 -5.80 10.57 16.05
C THR A 62 -6.63 11.04 14.85
N ILE A 63 -7.77 10.40 14.59
CA ILE A 63 -8.54 10.68 13.38
C ILE A 63 -8.97 12.14 13.26
N SER A 64 -9.28 12.82 14.36
CA SER A 64 -9.58 14.25 14.33
C SER A 64 -8.42 15.10 13.83
N TRP A 65 -7.17 14.65 14.04
CA TRP A 65 -5.98 15.29 13.49
C TRP A 65 -5.78 14.91 12.02
N VAL A 66 -5.99 13.65 11.66
CA VAL A 66 -5.95 13.19 10.25
C VAL A 66 -6.99 13.93 9.40
N MET A 67 -8.22 14.11 9.91
CA MET A 67 -9.26 14.92 9.27
C MET A 67 -8.93 16.41 9.24
N LYS A 68 -8.05 16.89 10.13
CA LYS A 68 -7.53 18.26 9.99
C LYS A 68 -6.46 18.35 8.93
N ALA A 69 -5.73 17.28 8.66
CA ALA A 69 -4.75 17.23 7.59
C ALA A 69 -5.41 17.37 6.20
N THR A 70 -6.72 17.13 6.07
CA THR A 70 -7.48 17.38 4.83
C THR A 70 -7.99 18.82 4.70
N PHE A 71 -7.90 19.67 5.73
CA PHE A 71 -8.28 21.07 5.58
C PHE A 71 -7.25 21.82 4.73
N PRO A 72 -7.68 22.77 3.88
CA PRO A 72 -6.78 23.56 3.07
C PRO A 72 -5.83 24.38 3.97
N LEU A 73 -4.53 24.23 3.74
CA LEU A 73 -3.49 25.06 4.33
C LEU A 73 -3.45 26.44 3.68
N PHE A 74 -3.52 26.44 2.34
CA PHE A 74 -3.55 27.63 1.51
C PHE A 74 -4.24 27.30 0.19
N SER A 75 -4.71 28.34 -0.49
CA SER A 75 -5.17 28.25 -1.87
C SER A 75 -4.21 28.97 -2.81
N TRP A 76 -4.05 28.46 -4.03
CA TRP A 76 -3.20 29.11 -5.04
C TRP A 76 -3.70 30.52 -5.37
N THR A 77 -5.01 30.74 -5.34
CA THR A 77 -5.63 32.07 -5.49
C THR A 77 -5.24 33.04 -4.38
N ASP A 78 -5.04 32.57 -3.14
CA ASP A 78 -4.65 33.42 -2.01
C ASP A 78 -3.19 33.88 -2.12
N LEU A 79 -2.36 33.11 -2.84
CA LEU A 79 -0.98 33.44 -3.19
C LEU A 79 -0.88 34.32 -4.46
N GLY A 80 -2.01 34.77 -5.01
CA GLY A 80 -2.07 35.65 -6.18
C GLY A 80 -2.03 34.94 -7.54
N ILE A 81 -2.09 33.60 -7.57
CA ILE A 81 -2.14 32.82 -8.81
C ILE A 81 -3.61 32.68 -9.23
N GLN A 82 -4.08 33.63 -10.03
CA GLN A 82 -5.44 33.66 -10.58
C GLN A 82 -5.46 33.07 -11.99
N LEU A 83 -5.29 31.76 -12.09
CA LEU A 83 -5.42 31.05 -13.36
C LEU A 83 -6.89 30.62 -13.53
N ASN A 84 -7.52 30.94 -14.66
CA ASN A 84 -8.93 30.57 -14.92
C ASN A 84 -9.20 29.08 -14.70
N TYR A 85 -8.22 28.23 -15.02
CA TYR A 85 -8.29 26.79 -14.79
C TYR A 85 -8.48 26.40 -13.30
N LEU A 86 -7.85 27.11 -12.37
CA LEU A 86 -7.97 26.87 -10.92
C LEU A 86 -9.30 27.38 -10.35
N ILE A 87 -9.91 28.37 -11.01
CA ILE A 87 -11.24 28.88 -10.64
C ILE A 87 -12.33 27.92 -11.13
N GLU A 88 -12.15 27.31 -12.31
CA GLU A 88 -13.04 26.27 -12.82
C GLU A 88 -12.88 24.92 -12.10
N HIS A 89 -11.68 24.64 -11.57
CA HIS A 89 -11.37 23.42 -10.82
C HIS A 89 -10.98 23.78 -9.39
N GLU A 90 -11.97 24.17 -8.58
CA GLU A 90 -11.79 24.59 -7.18
C GLU A 90 -11.04 23.54 -6.32
N GLU A 91 -11.16 22.26 -6.69
CA GLU A 91 -10.50 21.13 -6.05
C GLU A 91 -8.97 21.17 -6.19
N LEU A 92 -8.45 21.74 -7.28
CA LEU A 92 -7.03 21.94 -7.53
C LEU A 92 -6.49 23.23 -6.87
N ASN A 93 -7.39 24.12 -6.46
CA ASN A 93 -7.01 25.40 -5.88
C ASN A 93 -6.50 25.24 -4.44
N HIS A 94 -6.99 24.24 -3.72
CA HIS A 94 -6.74 24.02 -2.30
C HIS A 94 -5.62 23.01 -2.09
N VAL A 95 -4.65 23.34 -1.22
CA VAL A 95 -3.57 22.41 -0.86
C VAL A 95 -3.65 22.10 0.63
N SER A 96 -3.80 20.82 0.98
CA SER A 96 -3.85 20.34 2.37
C SER A 96 -2.57 19.59 2.78
N ILE A 97 -2.42 19.30 4.08
CA ILE A 97 -1.29 18.48 4.58
C ILE A 97 -1.36 17.06 3.98
N LYS A 98 -2.57 16.50 3.84
CA LYS A 98 -2.81 15.23 3.17
C LYS A 98 -2.19 15.26 1.77
N ASP A 99 -2.50 16.30 0.99
CA ASP A 99 -2.08 16.37 -0.41
C ASP A 99 -0.56 16.41 -0.54
N LEU A 100 0.12 17.11 0.37
CA LEU A 100 1.58 17.10 0.45
C LEU A 100 2.12 15.70 0.80
N ILE A 101 1.53 15.00 1.76
CA ILE A 101 1.95 13.64 2.13
C ILE A 101 1.77 12.68 0.96
N LEU A 102 0.63 12.75 0.26
CA LEU A 102 0.36 11.90 -0.90
C LEU A 102 1.30 12.23 -2.07
N PHE A 103 1.53 13.51 -2.35
CA PHE A 103 2.41 13.96 -3.42
C PHE A 103 3.85 13.50 -3.21
N PHE A 104 4.45 13.82 -2.06
CA PHE A 104 5.83 13.42 -1.76
C PHE A 104 5.95 11.92 -1.51
N GLY A 105 4.96 11.28 -0.90
CA GLY A 105 4.91 9.84 -0.72
C GLY A 105 4.84 9.09 -2.05
N GLY A 106 4.04 9.60 -3.00
CA GLY A 106 3.95 9.08 -4.36
C GLY A 106 5.26 9.22 -5.13
N LEU A 107 5.90 10.40 -5.08
CA LEU A 107 7.23 10.60 -5.67
C LEU A 107 8.28 9.65 -5.06
N PHE A 108 8.27 9.49 -3.74
CA PHE A 108 9.15 8.56 -3.05
C PHE A 108 8.95 7.11 -3.52
N LEU A 109 7.69 6.68 -3.67
CA LEU A 109 7.33 5.34 -4.18
C LEU A 109 7.83 5.12 -5.62
N ILE A 110 7.60 6.08 -6.51
CA ILE A 110 8.06 6.00 -7.91
C ILE A 110 9.58 5.89 -7.93
N TRP A 111 10.28 6.83 -7.29
CA TRP A 111 11.73 6.85 -7.24
C TRP A 111 12.29 5.54 -6.71
N LYS A 112 11.75 5.06 -5.58
CA LYS A 112 12.27 3.85 -4.93
C LYS A 112 12.02 2.59 -5.76
N SER A 113 10.85 2.49 -6.39
CA SER A 113 10.47 1.33 -7.20
C SER A 113 11.25 1.28 -8.51
N VAL A 114 11.45 2.42 -9.18
CA VAL A 114 12.30 2.52 -10.37
C VAL A 114 13.74 2.12 -10.03
N HIS A 115 14.27 2.61 -8.91
CA HIS A 115 15.62 2.25 -8.48
C HIS A 115 15.76 0.74 -8.19
N GLU A 116 14.80 0.12 -7.50
CA GLU A 116 14.81 -1.34 -7.27
C GLU A 116 14.69 -2.15 -8.58
N ILE A 117 13.93 -1.67 -9.57
CA ILE A 117 13.86 -2.28 -10.90
C ILE A 117 15.22 -2.20 -11.59
N HIS A 118 15.85 -1.02 -11.57
CA HIS A 118 17.13 -0.79 -12.21
C HIS A 118 18.24 -1.65 -11.60
N GLU A 119 18.35 -1.69 -10.26
CA GLU A 119 19.31 -2.55 -9.57
C GLU A 119 19.16 -4.01 -10.03
N LYS A 120 17.94 -4.54 -10.12
CA LYS A 120 17.75 -5.93 -10.58
C LYS A 120 18.12 -6.17 -12.03
N LEU A 121 17.92 -5.19 -12.90
CA LEU A 121 18.23 -5.31 -14.33
C LEU A 121 19.73 -5.22 -14.59
N GLU A 122 20.47 -4.47 -13.76
CA GLU A 122 21.93 -4.34 -13.88
C GLU A 122 22.69 -5.53 -13.29
N HIS A 123 22.06 -6.33 -12.41
CA HIS A 123 22.67 -7.55 -11.85
C HIS A 123 22.45 -8.78 -12.75
N GLU A 124 22.72 -8.66 -14.05
CA GLU A 124 23.25 -9.81 -14.80
C GLU A 124 24.65 -10.15 -14.25
N PRO A 125 25.11 -11.42 -14.32
CA PRO A 125 26.23 -11.93 -13.52
C PRO A 125 27.61 -11.51 -14.05
N HIS A 126 27.80 -10.21 -14.32
CA HIS A 126 29.09 -9.65 -14.66
C HIS A 126 29.41 -8.50 -13.70
N GLU A 127 30.54 -8.71 -13.00
CA GLU A 127 31.28 -7.75 -12.17
C GLU A 127 30.94 -7.74 -10.67
N GLU A 128 31.76 -8.49 -9.93
CA GLU A 128 32.14 -8.22 -8.55
C GLU A 128 32.61 -6.76 -8.43
N SER A 129 31.73 -5.86 -8.00
CA SER A 129 32.13 -4.54 -7.55
C SER A 129 32.46 -4.62 -6.05
N ASP A 130 33.74 -4.41 -5.76
CA ASP A 130 34.42 -4.46 -4.44
C ASP A 130 34.05 -3.27 -3.52
N THR A 131 32.83 -2.74 -3.67
CA THR A 131 32.29 -1.72 -2.77
C THR A 131 31.41 -2.41 -1.72
N PRO A 132 31.64 -2.17 -0.42
CA PRO A 132 30.76 -2.72 0.60
C PRO A 132 29.39 -2.06 0.43
N LYS A 133 28.47 -2.76 -0.23
CA LYS A 133 27.06 -2.38 -0.25
C LYS A 133 26.64 -2.24 1.21
N GLU A 134 26.21 -1.04 1.61
CA GLU A 134 25.73 -0.79 2.97
C GLU A 134 24.76 -1.91 3.36
N ALA A 135 25.15 -2.72 4.34
CA ALA A 135 24.33 -3.81 4.81
C ALA A 135 23.03 -3.20 5.34
N ILE A 136 21.93 -3.49 4.66
CA ILE A 136 20.61 -3.00 5.07
C ILE A 136 20.33 -3.52 6.47
N THR A 137 20.10 -2.60 7.41
CA THR A 137 19.87 -2.94 8.80
C THR A 137 18.43 -3.38 9.03
N PHE A 138 18.22 -4.27 10.00
CA PHE A 138 16.88 -4.67 10.43
C PHE A 138 16.01 -3.44 10.76
N GLY A 139 16.57 -2.48 11.51
CA GLY A 139 15.90 -1.23 11.86
C GLY A 139 15.49 -0.42 10.63
N GLY A 140 16.39 -0.27 9.65
CA GLY A 140 16.09 0.42 8.39
C GLY A 140 14.93 -0.21 7.62
N VAL A 141 14.84 -1.55 7.59
CA VAL A 141 13.70 -2.26 7.00
C VAL A 141 12.40 -1.95 7.73
N ILE A 142 12.38 -2.02 9.06
CA ILE A 142 11.18 -1.71 9.83
C ILE A 142 10.74 -0.25 9.62
N THR A 143 11.67 0.69 9.62
CA THR A 143 11.38 2.10 9.35
C THR A 143 10.77 2.30 7.96
N GLN A 144 11.31 1.64 6.94
CA GLN A 144 10.76 1.71 5.58
C GLN A 144 9.34 1.14 5.50
N ILE A 145 9.09 0.01 6.16
CA ILE A 145 7.75 -0.61 6.22
C ILE A 145 6.75 0.35 6.87
N VAL A 146 7.09 0.95 8.01
CA VAL A 146 6.20 1.88 8.72
C VAL A 146 5.97 3.15 7.90
N LEU A 147 7.03 3.74 7.32
CA LEU A 147 6.91 4.95 6.51
C LEU A 147 5.98 4.75 5.32
N LEU A 148 6.08 3.60 4.66
CA LEU A 148 5.23 3.29 3.51
C LEU A 148 3.81 2.91 3.92
N ASP A 149 3.64 2.21 5.04
CA ASP A 149 2.31 2.00 5.58
C ASP A 149 1.65 3.32 5.98
N ILE A 150 2.38 4.33 6.47
CA ILE A 150 1.80 5.67 6.73
C ILE A 150 1.25 6.30 5.45
N ILE A 151 2.03 6.27 4.36
CA ILE A 151 1.62 6.85 3.08
C ILE A 151 0.35 6.16 2.56
N PHE A 152 0.29 4.82 2.59
CA PHE A 152 -0.87 4.07 2.12
C PHE A 152 -2.06 4.11 3.08
N SER A 153 -1.80 4.11 4.40
CA SER A 153 -2.85 4.08 5.41
C SER A 153 -3.56 5.41 5.58
N LEU A 154 -2.93 6.54 5.24
CA LEU A 154 -3.59 7.85 5.35
C LEU A 154 -4.82 7.92 4.45
N ASP A 155 -4.71 7.41 3.21
CA ASP A 155 -5.82 7.37 2.27
C ASP A 155 -6.85 6.27 2.61
N SER A 156 -6.40 5.08 3.02
CA SER A 156 -7.31 3.99 3.41
C SER A 156 -8.12 4.34 4.67
N VAL A 157 -7.50 4.97 5.67
CA VAL A 157 -8.15 5.44 6.90
C VAL A 157 -9.17 6.53 6.60
N ILE A 158 -8.82 7.52 5.76
CA ILE A 158 -9.77 8.59 5.39
C ILE A 158 -10.98 8.00 4.66
N THR A 159 -10.76 7.06 3.74
CA THR A 159 -11.83 6.35 3.04
C THR A 159 -12.72 5.59 4.02
N ALA A 160 -12.13 4.81 4.93
CA ALA A 160 -12.85 4.03 5.93
C ALA A 160 -13.70 4.91 6.87
N VAL A 161 -13.19 6.08 7.27
CA VAL A 161 -13.93 7.05 8.09
C VAL A 161 -15.05 7.72 7.31
N GLY A 162 -14.85 7.96 6.01
CA GLY A 162 -15.91 8.40 5.11
C GLY A 162 -17.07 7.40 5.05
N MET A 163 -16.78 6.10 5.16
CA MET A 163 -17.77 5.02 5.12
C MET A 163 -18.49 4.80 6.46
N VAL A 164 -17.81 4.98 7.59
CA VAL A 164 -18.36 4.76 8.93
C VAL A 164 -18.50 6.09 9.65
N LYS A 165 -19.58 6.82 9.34
CA LYS A 165 -19.88 8.11 9.99
C LYS A 165 -20.66 7.89 11.28
N GLY A 166 -20.05 8.25 12.42
CA GLY A 166 -20.72 8.28 13.71
C GLY A 166 -20.91 6.91 14.36
N ASP A 167 -22.02 6.76 15.07
CA ASP A 167 -22.37 5.53 15.79
C ASP A 167 -23.18 4.59 14.90
N ILE A 168 -22.71 3.35 14.76
CA ILE A 168 -23.43 2.30 14.03
C ILE A 168 -24.62 1.85 14.87
N GLY A 169 -25.81 1.87 14.26
CA GLY A 169 -27.08 1.63 14.93
C GLY A 169 -27.36 2.56 16.12
N GLY A 170 -26.67 3.70 16.22
CA GLY A 170 -26.84 4.70 17.29
C GLY A 170 -26.24 4.32 18.65
N VAL A 171 -25.46 3.23 18.73
CA VAL A 171 -24.94 2.71 20.01
C VAL A 171 -23.45 2.38 19.95
N ILE A 172 -22.93 1.94 18.80
CA ILE A 172 -21.55 1.47 18.68
C ILE A 172 -20.72 2.53 17.96
N PRO A 173 -19.75 3.19 18.62
CA PRO A 173 -18.85 4.11 17.94
C PRO A 173 -18.12 3.45 16.78
N GLY A 174 -18.25 4.03 15.58
CA GLY A 174 -17.69 3.47 14.35
C GLY A 174 -16.20 3.17 14.42
N ILE A 175 -15.45 3.98 15.18
CA ILE A 175 -14.02 3.80 15.41
C ILE A 175 -13.67 2.42 15.99
N TYR A 176 -14.52 1.84 16.86
CA TYR A 176 -14.26 0.52 17.42
C TYR A 176 -14.39 -0.57 16.36
N VAL A 177 -15.36 -0.44 15.45
CA VAL A 177 -15.54 -1.38 14.33
C VAL A 177 -14.38 -1.26 13.35
N MET A 178 -13.90 -0.05 13.09
CA MET A 178 -12.72 0.18 12.25
C MET A 178 -11.45 -0.43 12.86
N ILE A 179 -11.19 -0.20 14.15
CA ILE A 179 -10.04 -0.78 14.85
C ILE A 179 -10.13 -2.31 14.83
N ALA A 180 -11.31 -2.87 15.11
CA ALA A 180 -11.53 -4.31 15.04
C ALA A 180 -11.28 -4.86 13.62
N ALA A 181 -11.72 -4.15 12.58
CA ALA A 181 -11.50 -4.52 11.19
C ALA A 181 -10.00 -4.55 10.83
N VAL A 182 -9.25 -3.51 11.21
CA VAL A 182 -7.82 -3.43 10.95
C VAL A 182 -7.05 -4.53 11.70
N ILE A 183 -7.41 -4.80 12.96
CA ILE A 183 -6.82 -5.89 13.74
C ILE A 183 -7.11 -7.24 13.07
N ALA A 184 -8.35 -7.49 12.67
CA ALA A 184 -8.76 -8.73 11.99
C ALA A 184 -8.02 -8.90 10.66
N ALA A 185 -7.94 -7.84 9.85
CA ALA A 185 -7.20 -7.85 8.59
C ALA A 185 -5.72 -8.17 8.82
N VAL A 186 -5.04 -7.47 9.75
CA VAL A 186 -3.63 -7.73 10.04
C VAL A 186 -3.40 -9.12 10.60
N ALA A 187 -4.31 -9.65 11.43
CA ALA A 187 -4.20 -11.02 11.91
C ALA A 187 -4.19 -12.03 10.74
N VAL A 188 -5.07 -11.85 9.75
CA VAL A 188 -5.07 -12.63 8.51
C VAL A 188 -3.76 -12.40 7.74
N MET A 189 -3.29 -11.16 7.62
CA MET A 189 -2.03 -10.88 6.91
C MET A 189 -0.83 -11.57 7.57
N ILE A 190 -0.74 -11.60 8.90
CA ILE A 190 0.35 -12.27 9.63
C ILE A 190 0.35 -13.78 9.36
N THR A 191 -0.80 -14.43 9.28
CA THR A 191 -0.86 -15.88 8.99
C THR A 191 -0.40 -16.20 7.57
N PHE A 192 -0.68 -15.32 6.61
CA PHE A 192 -0.30 -15.50 5.20
C PHE A 192 1.04 -14.84 4.80
N ALA A 193 1.64 -14.01 5.65
CA ALA A 193 2.84 -13.22 5.32
C ALA A 193 4.01 -14.08 4.84
N ASN A 194 4.30 -15.19 5.53
CA ASN A 194 5.40 -16.07 5.15
C ASN A 194 5.13 -16.86 3.85
N PRO A 195 3.97 -17.53 3.69
CA PRO A 195 3.61 -18.16 2.42
C PRO A 195 3.65 -17.19 1.23
N ILE A 196 3.03 -16.02 1.35
CA ILE A 196 2.99 -15.01 0.29
C ILE A 196 4.40 -14.54 -0.04
N SER A 197 5.20 -14.21 0.98
CA SER A 197 6.55 -13.73 0.74
C SER A 197 7.44 -14.78 0.09
N ASN A 198 7.38 -16.04 0.54
CA ASN A 198 8.17 -17.12 -0.05
C ASN A 198 7.73 -17.39 -1.50
N PHE A 199 6.45 -17.20 -1.82
CA PHE A 199 5.94 -17.29 -3.18
C PHE A 199 6.46 -16.15 -4.06
N VAL A 200 6.43 -14.90 -3.58
CA VAL A 200 6.99 -13.73 -4.29
C VAL A 200 8.50 -13.86 -4.50
N GLU A 201 9.25 -14.37 -3.51
CA GLU A 201 10.70 -14.59 -3.63
C GLU A 201 11.05 -15.66 -4.68
N ARG A 202 10.22 -16.70 -4.83
CA ARG A 202 10.43 -17.79 -5.82
C ARG A 202 10.06 -17.40 -7.25
N HIS A 203 9.29 -16.33 -7.43
CA HIS A 203 8.77 -15.92 -8.73
C HIS A 203 9.22 -14.49 -9.07
N PRO A 204 10.36 -14.32 -9.75
CA PRO A 204 10.91 -12.99 -10.09
C PRO A 204 9.92 -12.09 -10.83
N THR A 205 9.10 -12.67 -11.71
CA THR A 205 8.05 -11.96 -12.45
C THR A 205 6.98 -11.36 -11.54
N LEU A 206 6.60 -12.05 -10.45
CA LEU A 206 5.71 -11.47 -9.43
C LEU A 206 6.40 -10.36 -8.64
N LYS A 207 7.70 -10.50 -8.33
CA LYS A 207 8.47 -9.42 -7.70
C LYS A 207 8.54 -8.18 -8.60
N MET A 208 8.64 -8.35 -9.92
CA MET A 208 8.59 -7.24 -10.88
C MET A 208 7.19 -6.64 -10.99
N LEU A 209 6.16 -7.48 -11.06
CA LEU A 209 4.76 -7.04 -11.10
C LEU A 209 4.42 -6.16 -9.89
N ALA A 210 4.86 -6.55 -8.70
CA ALA A 210 4.67 -5.79 -7.48
C ALA A 210 5.35 -4.42 -7.50
N LEU A 211 6.58 -4.33 -8.03
CA LEU A 211 7.27 -3.04 -8.18
C LEU A 211 6.56 -2.15 -9.19
N SER A 212 6.00 -2.73 -10.26
CA SER A 212 5.17 -2.00 -11.21
C SER A 212 3.87 -1.49 -10.57
N PHE A 213 3.26 -2.24 -9.65
CA PHE A 213 2.10 -1.76 -8.87
C PHE A 213 2.47 -0.61 -7.95
N LEU A 214 3.64 -0.64 -7.31
CA LEU A 214 4.11 0.50 -6.51
C LEU A 214 4.33 1.76 -7.36
N ILE A 215 4.82 1.62 -8.60
CA ILE A 215 4.92 2.77 -9.52
C ILE A 215 3.53 3.27 -9.88
N LEU A 216 2.59 2.37 -10.22
CA LEU A 216 1.22 2.74 -10.56
C LEU A 216 0.53 3.48 -9.40
N ILE A 217 0.62 2.94 -8.19
CA ILE A 217 0.09 3.58 -6.98
C ILE A 217 0.84 4.89 -6.72
N GLY A 218 2.16 4.94 -6.87
CA GLY A 218 2.94 6.16 -6.71
C GLY A 218 2.49 7.27 -7.65
N VAL A 219 2.21 6.96 -8.91
CA VAL A 219 1.65 7.90 -9.90
C VAL A 219 0.24 8.35 -9.49
N MET A 220 -0.61 7.42 -9.03
CA MET A 220 -1.94 7.74 -8.52
C MET A 220 -1.86 8.71 -7.32
N LEU A 221 -0.99 8.46 -6.34
CA LEU A 221 -0.83 9.33 -5.17
C LEU A 221 -0.26 10.70 -5.52
N VAL A 222 0.66 10.79 -6.49
CA VAL A 222 1.11 12.09 -7.01
C VAL A 222 -0.06 12.86 -7.60
N ALA A 223 -0.90 12.21 -8.39
CA ALA A 223 -2.04 12.86 -9.01
C ALA A 223 -3.11 13.26 -7.97
N GLU A 224 -3.43 12.38 -7.03
CA GLU A 224 -4.32 12.71 -5.89
C GLU A 224 -3.77 13.85 -5.03
N GLY A 225 -2.46 13.88 -4.77
CA GLY A 225 -1.78 14.96 -4.05
C GLY A 225 -1.72 16.29 -4.81
N THR A 226 -2.10 16.32 -6.09
CA THR A 226 -2.32 17.57 -6.84
C THR A 226 -3.78 18.00 -6.89
N GLY A 227 -4.68 17.27 -6.22
CA GLY A 227 -6.13 17.52 -6.22
C GLY A 227 -6.88 16.80 -7.34
N ALA A 228 -6.22 15.99 -8.17
CA ALA A 228 -6.91 15.19 -9.18
C ALA A 228 -7.57 13.97 -8.53
N HIS A 229 -8.85 13.74 -8.80
CA HIS A 229 -9.55 12.57 -8.29
C HIS A 229 -9.46 11.40 -9.29
N PHE A 230 -8.85 10.31 -8.85
CA PHE A 230 -8.74 9.07 -9.61
C PHE A 230 -9.73 8.04 -9.08
N ASP A 231 -10.49 7.40 -9.98
CA ASP A 231 -11.29 6.24 -9.59
C ASP A 231 -10.37 5.04 -9.37
N LYS A 232 -10.19 4.70 -8.09
CA LYS A 232 -9.36 3.59 -7.63
C LYS A 232 -9.81 2.24 -8.18
N GLY A 233 -11.08 2.11 -8.59
CA GLY A 233 -11.60 0.92 -9.26
C GLY A 233 -10.81 0.56 -10.52
N TYR A 234 -10.35 1.54 -11.31
CA TYR A 234 -9.50 1.27 -12.47
C TYR A 234 -8.14 0.72 -12.08
N VAL A 235 -7.55 1.25 -11.01
CA VAL A 235 -6.25 0.78 -10.50
C VAL A 235 -6.39 -0.64 -9.95
N TYR A 236 -7.39 -0.92 -9.12
CA TYR A 236 -7.65 -2.26 -8.60
C TYR A 236 -7.96 -3.27 -9.70
N PHE A 237 -8.73 -2.87 -10.71
CA PHE A 237 -9.00 -3.72 -11.87
C PHE A 237 -7.71 -4.03 -12.65
N ALA A 238 -6.88 -3.03 -12.91
CA ALA A 238 -5.61 -3.23 -13.61
C ALA A 238 -4.67 -4.16 -12.83
N MET A 239 -4.58 -4.00 -11.51
CA MET A 239 -3.77 -4.88 -10.65
C MET A 239 -4.31 -6.31 -10.63
N ALA A 240 -5.62 -6.49 -10.45
CA ALA A 240 -6.26 -7.80 -10.49
C ALA A 240 -6.07 -8.49 -11.85
N PHE A 241 -6.27 -7.76 -12.95
CA PHE A 241 -6.07 -8.26 -14.31
C PHE A 241 -4.62 -8.71 -14.54
N ALA A 242 -3.65 -7.86 -14.17
CA ALA A 242 -2.24 -8.18 -14.36
C ALA A 242 -1.81 -9.38 -13.49
N LEU A 243 -2.34 -9.51 -12.27
CA LEU A 243 -2.12 -10.68 -11.42
C LEU A 243 -2.73 -11.95 -12.02
N VAL A 244 -3.94 -11.88 -12.57
CA VAL A 244 -4.57 -13.02 -13.28
C VAL A 244 -3.72 -13.45 -14.48
N VAL A 245 -3.27 -12.49 -15.30
CA VAL A 245 -2.39 -12.77 -16.44
C VAL A 245 -1.09 -13.43 -15.99
N GLU A 246 -0.48 -12.93 -14.91
CA GLU A 246 0.75 -13.52 -14.39
C GLU A 246 0.51 -14.93 -13.81
N MET A 247 -0.62 -15.17 -13.15
CA MET A 247 -1.00 -16.52 -12.70
C MET A 247 -1.18 -17.50 -13.87
N LEU A 248 -1.74 -17.05 -15.00
CA LEU A 248 -1.82 -17.85 -16.22
C LEU A 248 -0.43 -18.14 -16.80
N ASN A 249 0.45 -17.14 -16.82
CA ASN A 249 1.85 -17.27 -17.28
C ASN A 249 2.63 -18.31 -16.45
N LEU A 250 2.50 -18.26 -15.12
CA LEU A 250 3.13 -19.23 -14.20
C LEU A 250 2.60 -20.66 -14.43
N ARG A 251 1.30 -20.81 -14.70
CA ARG A 251 0.71 -22.12 -15.07
C ARG A 251 1.27 -22.64 -16.39
N MET A 252 1.36 -21.80 -17.42
CA MET A 252 1.88 -22.20 -18.74
C MET A 252 3.34 -22.66 -18.69
N LYS A 253 4.21 -21.95 -17.95
CA LYS A 253 5.62 -22.35 -17.76
C LYS A 253 5.78 -23.72 -17.11
N THR A 254 4.83 -24.10 -16.25
CA THR A 254 4.82 -25.41 -15.58
C THR A 254 4.39 -26.53 -16.55
N VAL A 255 3.43 -26.25 -17.44
CA VAL A 255 2.91 -27.21 -18.44
C VAL A 255 3.94 -27.49 -19.55
N SER A 256 4.70 -26.48 -19.97
CA SER A 256 5.69 -26.60 -21.07
C SER A 256 6.95 -27.41 -20.71
N ARG A 257 7.17 -27.72 -19.42
CA ARG A 257 8.30 -28.54 -18.94
C ARG A 257 8.07 -30.06 -18.96
N LYS A 258 6.91 -30.57 -19.37
CA LYS A 258 6.75 -32.02 -19.60
C LYS A 258 7.53 -32.41 -20.86
N PRO A 259 8.54 -33.31 -20.78
CA PRO A 259 9.25 -33.75 -21.97
C PRO A 259 8.26 -34.44 -22.90
N ILE A 260 8.22 -34.02 -24.16
CA ILE A 260 7.63 -34.84 -25.21
C ILE A 260 8.53 -36.07 -25.30
N GLU A 261 8.07 -37.20 -24.77
CA GLU A 261 8.67 -38.50 -25.05
C GLU A 261 8.66 -38.66 -26.57
N LYS A 262 9.84 -38.51 -27.18
CA LYS A 262 10.03 -38.91 -28.57
C LYS A 262 9.98 -40.43 -28.61
N GLN A 263 8.87 -40.97 -29.11
CA GLN A 263 8.76 -42.34 -29.57
C GLN A 263 9.60 -42.56 -30.83
#